data_AF-A0A3N5KUP6-F1
#
_entry.id   AF-A0A3N5KUP6-F1
#
_cell.length_a   1.000
_cell.length_b   1.000
_cell.length_c   1.000
_cell.angle_alpha   90.00
_cell.angle_beta   90.00
_cell.angle_gamma   90.00
#
_symmetry.space_group_name_H-M   'P 1'
#
loop_
_entity.id
_entity.type
_entity.pdbx_description
1 polymer ?
#
loop_
_entity_poly.entity_id
_entity_poly.type
_entity_poly.pdbx_seq_one_letter_code
_entity_poly.pdbx_strand_id
1 'polypeptide(L)'
;MAASLSSPSAAYRISTTCWDSNDPGTTKNTEGRVIHLTTELQTLLEAQRAITDQYQRENGKICPWVFHRNGQRIESFRKAWKSACKLAGCPGRIPHDLRRTAVRNLVRAGVPERVSMQLTGHKTRSVFERYNIVSEPDLIEAARKLDIATAIATPGHSGQPSGTADQGNLAQIPGL
;
A
#
# COMPACT_ATOMS: atom_id res chain seq x y z
N MET A 1 27.49 48.85 24.86
CA MET A 1 26.86 47.52 25.02
C MET A 1 25.77 47.38 23.97
N ALA A 2 26.04 46.66 22.88
CA ALA A 2 25.06 46.07 21.99
C ALA A 2 25.83 45.22 20.97
N ALA A 3 25.55 43.91 20.94
CA ALA A 3 25.74 43.08 19.76
C ALA A 3 24.59 42.07 19.76
N SER A 4 23.59 42.40 18.95
CA SER A 4 22.55 41.52 18.45
C SER A 4 23.19 40.36 17.68
N LEU A 5 22.75 39.12 17.94
CA LEU A 5 22.76 38.06 16.91
C LEU A 5 21.47 37.24 17.02
N SER A 6 20.62 37.51 16.04
CA SER A 6 19.45 36.74 15.63
C SER A 6 19.81 35.29 15.27
N SER A 7 18.94 34.36 15.65
CA SER A 7 18.83 32.99 15.10
C SER A 7 18.63 33.02 13.57
N PRO A 8 18.93 31.95 12.79
CA PRO A 8 17.98 30.84 12.65
C PRO A 8 18.55 29.45 12.23
N SER A 9 17.68 28.41 12.26
CA SER A 9 17.76 27.15 11.48
C SER A 9 18.68 26.04 12.06
N ALA A 10 18.22 24.82 12.34
CA ALA A 10 17.46 23.96 11.45
C ALA A 10 16.35 23.21 12.18
N ALA A 11 15.13 23.71 12.01
CA ALA A 11 13.98 22.82 11.93
C ALA A 11 14.24 21.89 10.74
N TYR A 12 14.65 20.66 10.99
CA TYR A 12 14.61 19.61 9.98
C TYR A 12 13.13 19.32 9.74
N ARG A 13 12.49 20.16 8.92
CA ARG A 13 11.21 19.88 8.29
C ARG A 13 11.34 18.47 7.76
N ILE A 14 10.55 17.55 8.28
CA ILE A 14 10.19 16.34 7.56
C ILE A 14 9.36 16.84 6.38
N SER A 15 10.08 17.26 5.35
CA SER A 15 9.56 17.61 4.06
C SER A 15 8.80 16.39 3.57
N THR A 16 7.56 16.60 3.12
CA THR A 16 6.73 15.67 2.37
C THR A 16 7.35 15.25 1.02
N THR A 17 8.67 15.25 0.90
CA THR A 17 9.42 15.08 -0.33
C THR A 17 10.55 14.10 -0.10
N CYS A 18 10.48 12.99 -0.86
CA CYS A 18 11.59 12.17 -1.35
C CYS A 18 12.72 11.84 -0.37
N TRP A 19 12.71 10.61 0.15
CA TRP A 19 13.90 9.96 0.68
C TRP A 19 14.76 9.48 -0.49
N ASP A 20 15.56 10.36 -1.09
CA ASP A 20 16.64 9.93 -1.97
C ASP A 20 17.79 9.41 -1.11
N SER A 21 17.83 8.08 -0.98
CA SER A 21 19.01 7.38 -0.50
C SER A 21 19.30 6.22 -1.45
N ASN A 22 20.15 6.47 -2.45
CA ASN A 22 21.11 5.50 -2.97
C ASN A 22 22.11 6.13 -3.95
N ASP A 23 23.38 5.80 -3.75
CA ASP A 23 24.37 5.84 -4.83
C ASP A 23 23.94 4.88 -5.95
N PRO A 24 24.02 5.30 -7.23
CA PRO A 24 23.68 4.44 -8.36
C PRO A 24 24.66 3.26 -8.46
N GLY A 25 24.18 2.03 -8.27
CA GLY A 25 24.96 0.81 -8.59
C GLY A 25 24.72 -0.45 -7.76
N THR A 26 23.96 -0.42 -6.66
CA THR A 26 23.88 -1.56 -5.72
C THR A 26 22.62 -2.42 -5.82
N THR A 27 21.68 -2.06 -6.70
CA THR A 27 20.53 -2.92 -7.05
C THR A 27 20.55 -3.21 -8.54
N LYS A 28 20.11 -4.41 -8.94
CA LYS A 28 20.10 -4.92 -10.33
C LYS A 28 19.39 -4.01 -11.36
N ASN A 29 18.80 -2.91 -10.92
CA ASN A 29 17.90 -2.07 -11.70
C ASN A 29 18.13 -0.56 -11.58
N THR A 30 19.15 -0.09 -10.85
CA THR A 30 19.70 1.29 -10.90
C THR A 30 18.70 2.46 -10.96
N GLU A 31 17.50 2.29 -10.43
CA GLU A 31 16.45 3.32 -10.39
C GLU A 31 16.06 3.55 -8.93
N GLY A 32 16.40 4.73 -8.41
CA GLY A 32 15.86 5.21 -7.14
C GLY A 32 14.32 5.26 -7.22
N ARG A 33 13.64 4.79 -6.18
CA ARG A 33 12.18 4.84 -6.09
C ARG A 33 11.78 5.57 -4.83
N VAL A 34 10.99 6.61 -5.00
CA VAL A 34 10.32 7.26 -3.87
C VAL A 34 9.14 6.39 -3.46
N ILE A 35 9.21 5.84 -2.25
CA ILE A 35 8.11 5.07 -1.66
C ILE A 35 7.39 5.98 -0.66
N HIS A 36 6.09 6.17 -0.86
CA HIS A 36 5.25 6.85 0.12
C HIS A 36 4.91 5.86 1.22
N LEU A 37 5.42 6.12 2.42
CA LEU A 37 5.25 5.26 3.57
C LEU A 37 3.94 5.61 4.29
N THR A 38 3.27 4.60 4.85
CA THR A 38 2.13 4.84 5.75
C THR A 38 2.59 5.59 7.00
N THR A 39 1.69 6.32 7.66
CA THR A 39 2.01 7.06 8.89
C THR A 39 2.64 6.16 9.94
N GLU A 40 2.09 4.96 10.16
CA GLU A 40 2.63 3.98 11.10
C GLU A 40 4.10 3.62 10.79
N LEU A 41 4.41 3.40 9.52
CA LEU A 41 5.77 3.05 9.09
C LEU A 41 6.72 4.25 9.20
N GLN A 42 6.23 5.47 8.93
CA GLN A 42 7.00 6.69 9.14
C GLN A 42 7.38 6.83 10.62
N THR A 43 6.41 6.71 11.52
CA THR A 43 6.65 6.78 12.98
C THR A 43 7.67 5.74 13.44
N LEU A 44 7.60 4.51 12.91
CA LEU A 44 8.56 3.46 13.24
C LEU A 44 9.98 3.82 12.77
N LEU A 45 10.12 4.34 11.55
CA LEU A 45 11.44 4.73 11.02
C LEU A 45 12.00 5.98 11.70
N GLU A 46 11.17 6.91 12.11
CA GLU A 46 11.57 8.07 12.92
C GLU A 46 12.10 7.62 14.29
N ALA A 47 11.39 6.70 14.96
CA ALA A 47 11.87 6.10 16.20
C ALA A 47 13.20 5.36 16.01
N GLN A 48 13.34 4.61 14.92
CA GLN A 48 14.59 3.93 14.57
C GLN A 48 15.73 4.95 14.31
N ARG A 49 15.45 6.07 13.64
CA ARG A 49 16.43 7.13 13.39
C ARG A 49 16.88 7.78 14.69
N ALA A 50 15.97 8.02 15.63
CA ALA A 50 16.30 8.56 16.95
C ALA A 50 17.27 7.64 17.72
N ILE A 51 17.07 6.32 17.64
CA ILE A 51 17.99 5.32 18.21
C ILE A 51 19.38 5.44 17.57
N THR A 52 19.45 5.54 16.24
CA THR A 52 20.72 5.73 15.53
C THR A 52 21.40 7.03 15.95
N ASP A 53 20.67 8.15 16.00
CA ASP A 53 21.23 9.45 16.37
C ASP A 53 21.76 9.45 17.81
N GLN A 54 21.07 8.78 18.73
CA GLN A 54 21.54 8.59 20.11
C GLN A 54 22.85 7.80 20.14
N TYR A 55 22.92 6.67 19.44
CA TYR A 55 24.14 5.87 19.34
C TYR A 55 25.32 6.70 18.82
N GLN A 56 25.09 7.53 17.79
CA GLN A 56 26.14 8.39 17.23
C GLN A 56 26.65 9.43 18.24
N ARG A 57 25.76 10.05 19.02
CA ARG A 57 26.13 11.01 20.07
C ARG A 57 26.97 10.36 21.17
N GLU A 58 26.57 9.18 21.63
CA GLU A 58 27.26 8.46 22.70
C GLU A 58 28.64 7.95 22.29
N ASN A 59 28.79 7.54 21.02
CA ASN A 59 30.01 6.89 20.53
C ASN A 59 30.92 7.82 19.71
N GLY A 60 30.46 9.04 19.39
CA GLY A 60 31.20 10.00 18.56
C GLY A 60 31.47 9.52 17.13
N LYS A 61 30.68 8.57 16.62
CA LYS A 61 30.88 7.93 15.31
C LYS A 61 29.62 8.03 14.47
N ILE A 62 29.77 8.32 13.18
CA ILE A 62 28.67 8.32 12.22
C ILE A 62 28.30 6.87 11.87
N CYS A 63 27.00 6.55 11.92
CA CYS A 63 26.46 5.25 11.55
C CYS A 63 25.68 5.40 10.23
N PRO A 64 26.14 4.81 9.12
CA PRO A 64 25.47 4.97 7.83
C PRO A 64 24.22 4.09 7.67
N TRP A 65 23.92 3.21 8.63
CA TRP A 65 22.87 2.20 8.51
C TRP A 65 21.61 2.61 9.27
N VAL A 66 20.45 2.51 8.61
CA VAL A 66 19.14 2.74 9.27
C VAL A 66 18.88 1.67 10.35
N PHE A 67 19.13 0.40 10.01
CA PHE A 67 19.03 -0.72 10.94
C PHE A 67 20.43 -1.25 11.27
N HIS A 68 20.81 -1.21 12.54
CA HIS A 68 22.12 -1.64 13.01
C HIS A 68 22.05 -2.32 14.37
N ARG A 69 23.12 -3.02 14.72
CA ARG A 69 23.36 -3.50 16.09
C ARG A 69 24.64 -2.84 16.58
N ASN A 70 24.51 -1.87 17.50
CA ASN A 70 25.63 -1.10 18.04
C ASN A 70 26.54 -0.52 16.93
N GLY A 71 25.94 0.20 15.98
CA GLY A 71 26.65 0.78 14.83
C GLY A 71 27.07 -0.20 13.73
N GLN A 72 26.97 -1.50 13.95
CA GLN A 72 27.33 -2.51 12.95
C GLN A 72 26.14 -2.91 12.08
N ARG A 73 26.42 -3.16 10.80
CA ARG A 73 25.43 -3.66 9.84
C ARG A 73 24.87 -5.01 10.30
N ILE A 74 23.55 -5.18 10.20
CA ILE A 74 22.91 -6.47 10.40
C ILE A 74 23.18 -7.36 9.17
N GLU A 75 23.96 -8.42 9.34
CA GLU A 75 24.27 -9.36 8.24
C GLU A 75 23.13 -10.35 7.97
N SER A 76 22.45 -10.80 9.02
CA SER A 76 21.35 -11.75 8.89
C SER A 76 20.35 -11.59 10.02
N PHE A 77 19.08 -11.44 9.64
CA PHE A 77 17.96 -11.39 10.58
C PHE A 77 17.17 -12.72 10.63
N ARG A 78 17.62 -13.78 9.94
CA ARG A 78 16.87 -15.05 9.79
C ARG A 78 16.54 -15.73 11.12
N LYS A 79 17.45 -15.69 12.11
CA LYS A 79 17.22 -16.25 13.45
C LYS A 79 16.13 -15.48 14.20
N ALA A 80 16.21 -14.15 14.17
CA ALA A 80 15.20 -13.27 14.76
C ALA A 80 13.83 -13.48 14.09
N TRP A 81 13.82 -13.56 12.76
CA TRP A 81 12.63 -13.85 11.96
C TRP A 81 11.97 -15.19 12.34
N LYS A 82 12.74 -16.29 12.38
CA LYS A 82 12.21 -17.62 12.77
C LYS A 82 11.59 -17.58 14.17
N SER A 83 12.22 -16.85 15.08
CA SER A 83 11.72 -16.68 16.45
C SER A 83 10.43 -15.89 16.48
N ALA A 84 10.37 -14.77 15.75
CA ALA A 84 9.15 -13.95 15.59
C ALA A 84 8.00 -14.77 14.98
N CYS A 85 8.24 -15.55 13.93
CA CYS A 85 7.24 -16.43 13.33
C CYS A 85 6.72 -17.49 14.31
N LYS A 86 7.59 -18.05 15.15
CA LYS A 86 7.18 -19.01 16.18
C LYS A 86 6.27 -18.35 17.22
N LEU A 87 6.63 -17.15 17.69
CA LEU A 87 5.84 -16.39 18.66
C LEU A 87 4.51 -15.92 18.10
N ALA A 88 4.47 -15.54 16.82
CA ALA A 88 3.26 -15.15 16.11
C ALA A 88 2.38 -16.33 15.67
N GLY A 89 2.71 -17.57 16.06
CA GLY A 89 1.93 -18.77 15.70
C GLY A 89 1.97 -19.15 14.21
N CYS A 90 2.90 -18.61 13.43
CA CYS A 90 3.03 -18.87 11.99
C CYS A 90 4.43 -19.42 11.62
N PRO A 91 4.85 -20.58 12.18
CA PRO A 91 6.18 -21.13 11.90
C PRO A 91 6.37 -21.45 10.42
N GLY A 92 7.60 -21.30 9.91
CA GLY A 92 7.96 -21.63 8.54
C GLY A 92 7.69 -20.53 7.51
N ARG A 93 7.06 -19.42 7.90
CA ARG A 93 6.87 -18.25 7.01
C ARG A 93 8.24 -17.68 6.60
N ILE A 94 8.38 -17.28 5.34
CA ILE A 94 9.58 -16.59 4.87
C ILE A 94 9.29 -15.11 4.57
N PRO A 95 10.28 -14.21 4.64
CA PRO A 95 10.05 -12.78 4.39
C PRO A 95 9.43 -12.51 3.01
N HIS A 96 9.72 -13.37 2.03
CA HIS A 96 9.14 -13.27 0.70
C HIS A 96 7.60 -13.38 0.70
N ASP A 97 7.01 -14.08 1.67
CA ASP A 97 5.57 -14.18 1.80
C ASP A 97 4.91 -12.87 2.24
N LEU A 98 5.65 -12.01 2.97
CA LEU A 98 5.18 -10.66 3.28
C LEU A 98 5.02 -9.83 2.02
N ARG A 99 5.98 -9.94 1.07
CA ARG A 99 5.87 -9.25 -0.22
C ARG A 99 4.63 -9.69 -1.00
N ARG A 100 4.29 -10.99 -0.97
CA ARG A 100 3.05 -11.51 -1.58
C ARG A 100 1.80 -10.94 -0.90
N THR A 101 1.84 -10.90 0.43
CA THR A 101 0.73 -10.40 1.24
C THR A 101 0.51 -8.91 1.01
N ALA A 102 1.58 -8.12 0.91
CA ALA A 102 1.50 -6.69 0.59
C ALA A 102 0.85 -6.44 -0.77
N VAL A 103 1.25 -7.17 -1.82
CA VAL A 103 0.62 -7.06 -3.15
C VAL A 103 -0.88 -7.36 -3.07
N ARG A 104 -1.26 -8.46 -2.42
CA ARG A 104 -2.68 -8.83 -2.27
C ARG A 104 -3.48 -7.79 -1.49
N ASN A 105 -2.91 -7.24 -0.41
CA ASN A 105 -3.57 -6.23 0.39
C ASN A 105 -3.82 -4.94 -0.39
N LEU A 106 -2.88 -4.52 -1.24
CA LEU A 106 -3.06 -3.35 -2.12
C LEU A 106 -4.21 -3.57 -3.11
N VAL A 107 -4.26 -4.72 -3.76
CA VAL A 107 -5.33 -5.07 -4.70
C VAL A 107 -6.69 -5.11 -3.99
N ARG A 108 -6.78 -5.72 -2.81
CA ARG A 108 -8.01 -5.78 -2.01
C ARG A 108 -8.49 -4.42 -1.53
N ALA A 109 -7.55 -3.53 -1.20
CA ALA A 109 -7.83 -2.14 -0.88
C ALA A 109 -8.32 -1.33 -2.11
N GLY A 110 -8.38 -1.93 -3.30
CA GLY A 110 -8.81 -1.27 -4.53
C GLY A 110 -7.73 -0.37 -5.16
N VAL A 111 -6.47 -0.50 -4.74
CA VAL A 111 -5.37 0.28 -5.32
C VAL A 111 -5.14 -0.19 -6.76
N PRO A 112 -5.14 0.73 -7.75
CA PRO A 112 -4.92 0.35 -9.14
C PRO A 112 -3.62 -0.43 -9.34
N GLU A 113 -3.64 -1.41 -10.24
CA GLU A 113 -2.51 -2.30 -10.53
C GLU A 113 -1.21 -1.52 -10.78
N ARG A 114 -1.27 -0.48 -11.62
CA ARG A 114 -0.11 0.36 -11.97
C ARG A 114 0.52 1.02 -10.74
N VAL A 115 -0.31 1.51 -9.80
CA VAL A 115 0.15 2.13 -8.55
C VAL A 115 0.75 1.06 -7.63
N SER A 116 0.08 -0.09 -7.51
CA SER A 116 0.56 -1.23 -6.73
C SER A 116 1.92 -1.74 -7.24
N MET A 117 2.12 -1.82 -8.54
CA MET A 117 3.38 -2.19 -9.18
C MET A 117 4.50 -1.20 -8.89
N GLN A 118 4.22 0.11 -8.97
CA GLN A 118 5.19 1.15 -8.64
C GLN A 118 5.60 1.08 -7.16
N LEU A 119 4.63 0.96 -6.25
CA LEU A 119 4.87 0.90 -4.81
C LEU A 119 5.70 -0.32 -4.41
N THR A 120 5.40 -1.47 -5.00
CA THR A 120 6.09 -2.72 -4.70
C THR A 120 7.38 -2.90 -5.49
N GLY A 121 7.63 -2.10 -6.53
CA GLY A 121 8.82 -2.17 -7.39
C GLY A 121 8.77 -3.29 -8.43
N HIS A 122 7.59 -3.69 -8.89
CA HIS A 122 7.43 -4.66 -9.99
C HIS A 122 7.55 -3.95 -11.35
N LYS A 123 8.55 -4.34 -12.14
CA LYS A 123 8.76 -3.78 -13.49
C LYS A 123 7.79 -4.33 -14.53
N THR A 124 7.43 -5.60 -14.45
CA THR A 124 6.53 -6.25 -15.42
C THR A 124 5.27 -6.76 -14.76
N ARG A 125 4.15 -6.69 -15.51
CA ARG A 125 2.85 -7.23 -15.10
C ARG A 125 2.93 -8.72 -14.80
N SER A 126 3.67 -9.50 -15.58
CA SER A 126 3.89 -10.94 -15.35
C SER A 126 4.52 -11.27 -13.99
N VAL A 127 5.35 -10.38 -13.43
CA VAL A 127 5.90 -10.58 -12.07
C VAL A 127 4.85 -10.21 -11.03
N PHE A 128 4.03 -9.20 -11.29
CA PHE A 128 2.95 -8.78 -10.41
C PHE A 128 1.84 -9.83 -10.30
N GLU A 129 1.41 -10.39 -11.45
CA GLU A 129 0.37 -11.43 -11.53
C GLU A 129 0.74 -12.69 -10.74
N ARG A 130 2.02 -13.08 -10.69
CA ARG A 130 2.49 -14.20 -9.84
C ARG A 130 2.18 -14.01 -8.35
N TYR A 131 1.98 -12.77 -7.91
CA TYR A 131 1.63 -12.43 -6.54
C TYR A 131 0.14 -12.10 -6.36
N ASN A 132 -0.54 -11.67 -7.43
CA ASN A 132 -1.97 -11.38 -7.45
C ASN A 132 -2.81 -12.64 -7.70
N ILE A 133 -2.72 -13.62 -6.80
CA ILE A 133 -3.56 -14.82 -6.85
C ILE A 133 -4.97 -14.42 -6.41
N VAL A 134 -5.92 -14.41 -7.37
CA VAL A 134 -7.35 -14.17 -7.14
C VAL A 134 -7.94 -15.38 -6.41
N SER A 135 -8.73 -15.13 -5.37
CA SER A 135 -9.48 -16.16 -4.63
C SER A 135 -10.98 -15.98 -4.80
N GLU A 136 -11.76 -17.04 -4.57
CA GLU A 136 -13.23 -17.02 -4.65
C GLU A 136 -13.88 -15.89 -3.80
N PRO A 137 -13.43 -15.62 -2.56
CA PRO A 137 -13.90 -14.46 -1.80
C PRO A 137 -13.67 -13.11 -2.49
N ASP A 138 -12.60 -12.97 -3.29
CA ASP A 138 -12.33 -11.73 -4.01
C ASP A 138 -13.35 -11.51 -5.15
N LEU A 139 -13.85 -12.59 -5.77
CA LEU A 139 -14.91 -12.53 -6.79
C LEU A 139 -16.26 -12.13 -6.18
N ILE A 140 -16.58 -12.68 -5.01
CA ILE A 140 -17.80 -12.33 -4.25
C ILE A 140 -17.75 -10.84 -3.86
N GLU A 141 -16.62 -10.37 -3.36
CA GLU A 141 -16.45 -8.96 -3.00
C GLU A 141 -16.51 -8.03 -4.22
N ALA A 142 -16.01 -8.46 -5.38
CA ALA A 142 -16.14 -7.71 -6.62
C ALA A 142 -17.61 -7.57 -7.05
N ALA A 143 -18.39 -8.65 -6.98
CA ALA A 143 -19.83 -8.60 -7.24
C ALA A 143 -20.55 -7.63 -6.28
N ARG A 144 -20.27 -7.74 -4.98
CA ARG A 144 -20.85 -6.85 -3.96
C ARG A 144 -20.52 -5.37 -4.21
N LYS A 145 -19.30 -5.05 -4.63
CA LYS A 145 -18.90 -3.68 -4.99
C LYS A 145 -19.66 -3.15 -6.21
N LEU A 146 -19.93 -4.01 -7.20
CA LEU A 146 -20.75 -3.65 -8.37
C LEU A 146 -22.21 -3.38 -7.97
N ASP A 147 -22.78 -4.18 -7.06
CA ASP A 147 -24.15 -3.95 -6.55
C ASP A 147 -24.27 -2.59 -5.85
N ILE A 148 -23.27 -2.22 -5.04
CA ILE A 148 -23.24 -0.90 -4.39
C ILE A 148 -23.09 0.23 -5.42
N ALA A 149 -22.19 0.07 -6.39
CA ALA A 149 -21.96 1.10 -7.40
C ALA A 149 -23.21 1.34 -8.27
N THR A 150 -23.92 0.28 -8.66
CA THR A 150 -25.15 0.37 -9.45
C THR A 150 -26.32 0.94 -8.64
N ALA A 151 -26.41 0.63 -7.35
CA ALA A 151 -27.38 1.25 -6.44
C ALA A 151 -27.13 2.76 -6.27
N ILE A 152 -25.88 3.20 -6.19
CA ILE A 152 -25.52 4.63 -6.11
C ILE A 152 -25.77 5.36 -7.45
N ALA A 153 -25.56 4.68 -8.58
CA ALA A 153 -25.75 5.23 -9.92
C ALA A 153 -27.24 5.40 -10.31
N THR A 154 -28.17 4.87 -9.53
CA THR A 154 -29.62 4.96 -9.79
C THR A 154 -30.39 5.74 -8.72
N PRO A 155 -30.20 7.07 -8.56
CA PRO A 155 -31.23 7.89 -7.95
C PRO A 155 -32.14 8.43 -9.06
N GLY A 156 -33.27 7.74 -9.29
CA GLY A 156 -34.43 8.32 -9.98
C GLY A 156 -34.48 8.19 -11.51
N HIS A 157 -34.90 7.02 -12.00
CA HIS A 157 -35.84 7.02 -13.12
C HIS A 157 -37.15 6.39 -12.63
N SER A 158 -38.02 7.23 -12.06
CA SER A 158 -39.41 6.89 -11.81
C SER A 158 -40.11 6.74 -13.16
N GLY A 159 -40.08 5.54 -13.73
CA GLY A 159 -40.98 5.15 -14.80
C GLY A 159 -42.40 5.16 -14.25
N GLN A 160 -43.19 6.16 -14.64
CA GLN A 160 -44.64 6.09 -14.48
C GLN A 160 -45.18 4.96 -15.36
N PRO A 161 -46.02 4.05 -14.86
CA PRO A 161 -46.84 3.23 -15.73
C PRO A 161 -48.01 4.11 -16.22
N SER A 162 -47.81 4.82 -17.33
CA SER A 162 -48.94 5.44 -18.04
C SER A 162 -49.73 4.34 -18.74
N GLY A 163 -50.70 3.79 -18.00
CA GLY A 163 -51.77 2.99 -18.58
C GLY A 163 -52.64 3.88 -19.47
N THR A 164 -52.62 3.62 -20.77
CA THR A 164 -53.72 3.96 -21.65
C THR A 164 -54.44 2.66 -21.96
N ALA A 165 -55.63 2.53 -21.37
CA ALA A 165 -56.60 1.50 -21.71
C ALA A 165 -56.90 1.58 -23.21
N ASP A 166 -56.48 0.57 -23.95
CA ASP A 166 -57.02 0.30 -25.28
C ASP A 166 -58.31 -0.49 -25.09
N GLN A 167 -59.45 0.20 -25.22
CA GLN A 167 -60.75 -0.43 -25.34
C GLN A 167 -60.86 -1.04 -26.74
N GLY A 168 -60.26 -2.21 -26.91
CA GLY A 168 -60.45 -3.09 -28.06
C GLY A 168 -61.81 -3.77 -28.01
N ASN A 169 -62.77 -3.14 -28.66
CA ASN A 169 -64.10 -3.60 -29.07
C ASN A 169 -64.23 -5.13 -29.31
N LEU A 170 -65.06 -5.80 -28.51
CA LEU A 170 -65.54 -7.17 -28.75
C LEU A 170 -66.73 -7.13 -29.72
N ALA A 171 -66.51 -7.49 -30.98
CA ALA A 171 -67.58 -7.84 -31.92
C ALA A 171 -67.13 -8.97 -32.87
N GLN A 172 -67.36 -10.20 -32.42
CA GLN A 172 -68.18 -11.21 -33.11
C GLN A 172 -67.85 -11.58 -34.56
N ILE A 173 -67.29 -12.77 -34.78
CA ILE A 173 -67.56 -13.61 -35.97
C ILE A 173 -67.75 -15.07 -35.53
N PRO A 174 -68.86 -15.76 -35.91
CA PRO A 174 -69.12 -17.15 -35.56
C PRO A 174 -68.40 -18.12 -36.51
N GLY A 175 -68.22 -19.37 -36.06
CA GLY A 175 -67.44 -20.38 -36.74
C GLY A 175 -67.98 -20.90 -38.08
N LEU A 176 -67.04 -21.28 -38.95
CA LEU A 176 -66.85 -22.61 -39.55
C LEU A 176 -65.52 -22.60 -40.31
#